data_AF-A0A563C6J5-F1
#
_entry.id   AF-A0A563C6J5-F1
#
_cell.length_a   1.000
_cell.length_b   1.000
_cell.length_c   1.000
_cell.angle_alpha   90.00
_cell.angle_beta   90.00
_cell.angle_gamma   90.00
#
_symmetry.space_group_name_H-M   'P 1'
#
loop_
_entity.id
_entity.type
_entity.pdbx_description
1 polymer ?
#
loop_
_entity_poly.entity_id
_entity_poly.type
_entity_poly.pdbx_seq_one_letter_code
_entity_poly.pdbx_strand_id
1 'polypeptide(L)'
;MNTERFTSQNNNEDDRPVIEIPKSVVKIGAVALATLGIAGVANALGLFYSPKSPEKGPSPAHQVAQVVEDYSNGIITELPEDTEIHTVTLEEGENPTSAAETAMEEYNEENPENKIDPNEARSSIYETSISMKELYKDETGNTEIQPGTTVNIAIGDINGDGKPSIAIAGIENESK
;
A
#
# COMPACT_ATOMS: atom_id res chain seq x y z
N MET A 1 14.19 16.68 58.96
CA MET A 1 14.07 15.21 58.97
C MET A 1 14.68 14.75 57.65
N ASN A 2 15.96 14.36 57.63
CA ASN A 2 16.47 12.97 57.80
C ASN A 2 15.99 12.10 56.61
N THR A 3 16.81 11.47 55.75
CA THR A 3 18.12 10.83 55.95
C THR A 3 18.75 10.48 54.58
N GLU A 4 20.08 10.54 54.51
CA GLU A 4 20.95 10.04 53.42
C GLU A 4 20.93 8.49 53.31
N ARG A 5 21.26 7.92 52.14
CA ARG A 5 22.43 7.02 51.96
C ARG A 5 22.52 6.35 50.58
N PHE A 6 23.77 6.29 50.13
CA PHE A 6 24.35 5.70 48.92
C PHE A 6 24.39 4.16 48.89
N THR A 7 24.42 3.59 47.68
CA THR A 7 25.51 2.76 47.08
C THR A 7 25.13 2.47 45.61
N SER A 8 25.79 3.01 44.59
CA SER A 8 27.07 2.60 43.97
C SER A 8 27.03 1.25 43.24
N GLN A 9 26.89 1.29 41.91
CA GLN A 9 27.80 0.51 41.06
C GLN A 9 28.08 1.21 39.72
N ASN A 10 29.38 1.41 39.55
CA ASN A 10 30.14 1.97 38.45
C ASN A 10 29.86 1.24 37.12
N ASN A 11 29.91 1.96 35.98
CA ASN A 11 30.92 1.74 34.93
C ASN A 11 30.58 2.52 33.65
N ASN A 12 31.54 3.37 33.29
CA ASN A 12 31.96 3.78 31.95
C ASN A 12 31.13 4.83 31.19
N GLU A 13 31.82 5.95 31.03
CA GLU A 13 31.70 6.96 29.99
C GLU A 13 31.58 6.32 28.59
N ASP A 14 30.70 6.84 27.74
CA ASP A 14 31.02 7.20 26.35
C ASP A 14 29.80 7.84 25.64
N ASP A 15 29.92 9.15 25.42
CA ASP A 15 29.36 10.01 24.37
C ASP A 15 28.05 9.62 23.67
N ARG A 16 26.94 10.20 24.15
CA ARG A 16 25.80 10.54 23.28
C ARG A 16 25.62 12.06 23.23
N PRO A 17 25.78 12.72 22.07
CA PRO A 17 25.42 14.12 21.97
C PRO A 17 23.91 14.26 22.13
N VAL A 18 23.49 14.87 23.25
CA VAL A 18 22.13 15.38 23.42
C VAL A 18 22.00 16.58 22.48
N ILE A 19 21.23 16.42 21.41
CA ILE A 19 20.93 17.53 20.50
C ILE A 19 19.87 18.41 21.20
N GLU A 20 20.33 19.49 21.82
CA GLU A 20 19.44 20.59 22.22
C GLU A 20 19.06 21.38 20.96
N ILE A 21 17.78 21.36 20.60
CA ILE A 21 17.26 22.17 19.48
C ILE A 21 16.97 23.58 20.00
N PRO A 22 17.69 24.63 19.56
CA PRO A 22 17.31 25.99 19.90
C PRO A 22 15.99 26.36 19.21
N LYS A 23 15.02 26.85 19.99
CA LYS A 23 13.80 27.47 19.48
C LYS A 23 14.14 28.77 18.77
N SER A 24 14.38 28.71 17.47
CA SER A 24 14.45 29.92 16.65
C SER A 24 13.94 29.69 15.23
N VAL A 25 12.70 30.15 15.03
CA VAL A 25 12.11 30.74 13.82
C VAL A 25 12.22 29.91 12.54
N VAL A 26 11.20 29.09 12.31
CA VAL A 26 10.85 28.58 10.97
C VAL A 26 10.37 29.76 10.13
N LYS A 27 11.22 30.23 9.20
CA LYS A 27 10.76 31.04 8.06
C LYS A 27 10.39 30.08 6.93
N ILE A 28 9.09 29.90 6.74
CA ILE A 28 8.50 29.27 5.57
C ILE A 28 8.86 30.14 4.36
N GLY A 29 9.64 29.61 3.44
CA GLY A 29 10.12 30.32 2.26
C GLY A 29 9.98 29.47 1.00
N ALA A 30 8.90 29.74 0.26
CA ALA A 30 8.66 29.54 -1.17
C ALA A 30 9.20 28.26 -1.84
N VAL A 31 8.27 27.39 -2.23
CA VAL A 31 8.43 26.37 -3.26
C VAL A 31 8.76 27.05 -4.59
N ALA A 32 9.93 26.76 -5.16
CA ALA A 32 10.25 27.04 -6.55
C ALA A 32 10.05 25.75 -7.36
N LEU A 33 9.00 25.70 -8.17
CA LEU A 33 8.83 24.69 -9.22
C LEU A 33 9.89 24.95 -10.29
N ALA A 34 10.96 24.15 -10.30
CA ALA A 34 11.99 24.21 -11.34
C ALA A 34 11.60 23.28 -12.49
N THR A 35 11.38 23.90 -13.65
CA THR A 35 11.06 23.35 -14.96
C THR A 35 12.10 22.34 -15.47
N LEU A 36 11.62 21.27 -16.13
CA LEU A 36 12.40 20.38 -16.98
C LEU A 36 13.25 21.18 -17.99
N GLY A 37 14.57 20.97 -18.00
CA GLY A 37 15.48 21.59 -18.97
C GLY A 37 16.95 21.16 -18.79
N ILE A 38 17.51 20.61 -19.86
CA ILE A 38 18.85 20.04 -20.00
C ILE A 38 19.94 21.14 -19.87
N ALA A 39 21.04 20.89 -19.13
CA ALA A 39 22.44 21.24 -19.47
C ALA A 39 23.33 21.30 -18.20
N GLY A 40 24.47 20.62 -18.25
CA GLY A 40 25.40 20.50 -17.12
C GLY A 40 26.20 21.76 -16.79
N VAL A 41 26.52 21.93 -15.51
CA VAL A 41 27.74 22.60 -15.02
C VAL A 41 28.15 21.91 -13.72
N ALA A 42 29.35 21.33 -13.70
CA ALA A 42 30.00 20.80 -12.50
C ALA A 42 30.55 21.96 -11.65
N ASN A 43 30.15 22.05 -10.39
CA ASN A 43 30.84 22.85 -9.38
C ASN A 43 31.27 21.93 -8.24
N ALA A 44 32.59 21.83 -8.09
CA ALA A 44 33.27 21.02 -7.09
C ALA A 44 33.29 21.72 -5.73
N LEU A 45 32.46 21.27 -4.80
CA LEU A 45 32.75 21.31 -3.36
C LEU A 45 32.31 19.97 -2.77
N GLY A 46 33.30 19.17 -2.36
CA GLY A 46 33.11 17.85 -1.78
C GLY A 46 32.36 17.93 -0.47
N LEU A 47 31.06 17.72 -0.54
CA LEU A 47 30.28 17.15 0.54
C LEU A 47 29.75 15.84 -0.04
N PHE A 48 30.07 14.72 0.60
CA PHE A 48 29.42 13.44 0.32
C PHE A 48 27.95 13.52 0.77
N TYR A 49 27.18 14.35 0.08
CA TYR A 49 25.75 14.17 0.01
C TYR A 49 25.59 12.95 -0.89
N SER A 50 25.53 11.78 -0.26
CA SER A 50 24.88 10.66 -0.92
C SER A 50 23.50 11.20 -1.29
N PRO A 51 23.15 11.39 -2.58
CA PRO A 51 21.79 11.76 -2.90
C PRO A 51 20.95 10.67 -2.24
N LYS A 52 20.10 11.04 -1.27
CA LYS A 52 19.03 10.14 -0.86
C LYS A 52 18.42 9.70 -2.18
N SER A 53 18.42 8.39 -2.45
CA SER A 53 17.70 7.85 -3.58
C SER A 53 16.37 8.59 -3.63
N PRO A 54 15.97 9.16 -4.79
CA PRO A 54 14.65 9.78 -4.88
C PRO A 54 13.68 8.80 -4.25
N GLU A 55 12.92 9.24 -3.24
CA GLU A 55 11.99 8.37 -2.52
C GLU A 55 11.16 7.68 -3.60
N LYS A 56 11.41 6.38 -3.77
CA LYS A 56 10.71 5.61 -4.79
C LYS A 56 9.26 5.68 -4.37
N GLY A 57 8.41 6.25 -5.22
CA GLY A 57 6.97 6.31 -4.97
C GLY A 57 6.41 4.91 -4.67
N PRO A 58 5.16 4.83 -4.18
CA PRO A 58 4.54 3.56 -3.86
C PRO A 58 4.64 2.57 -5.02
N SER A 59 4.78 1.27 -4.72
CA SER A 59 4.77 0.24 -5.76
C SER A 59 3.45 0.30 -6.54
N PRO A 60 3.42 -0.15 -7.81
CA PRO A 60 2.17 -0.24 -8.57
C PRO A 60 1.07 -1.00 -7.82
N ALA A 61 1.40 -2.14 -7.21
CA ALA A 61 0.49 -2.92 -6.37
C ALA A 61 -0.06 -2.13 -5.16
N HIS A 62 0.76 -1.30 -4.52
CA HIS A 62 0.32 -0.47 -3.40
C HIS A 62 -0.58 0.69 -3.84
N GLN A 63 -0.40 1.19 -5.08
CA GLN A 63 -1.31 2.18 -5.66
C GLN A 63 -2.67 1.54 -5.97
N VAL A 64 -2.67 0.33 -6.54
CA VAL A 64 -3.88 -0.47 -6.75
C VAL A 64 -4.61 -0.70 -5.41
N ALA A 65 -3.89 -1.12 -4.37
CA ALA A 65 -4.46 -1.38 -3.06
C ALA A 65 -5.13 -0.13 -2.45
N GLN A 66 -4.50 1.05 -2.55
CA GLN A 66 -5.07 2.31 -2.06
C GLN A 66 -6.39 2.67 -2.75
N VAL A 67 -6.44 2.57 -4.08
CA VAL A 67 -7.67 2.89 -4.83
C VAL A 67 -8.82 1.99 -4.41
N VAL A 68 -8.54 0.70 -4.24
CA VAL A 68 -9.56 -0.28 -3.88
C VAL A 68 -9.96 -0.14 -2.41
N GLU A 69 -9.02 0.14 -1.51
CA GLU A 69 -9.32 0.42 -0.10
C GLU A 69 -10.16 1.69 0.05
N ASP A 70 -9.87 2.74 -0.71
CA ASP A 70 -10.68 3.96 -0.75
C ASP A 70 -12.11 3.65 -1.25
N TYR A 71 -12.25 2.76 -2.23
CA TYR A 71 -13.57 2.32 -2.72
C TYR A 71 -14.33 1.51 -1.66
N SER A 72 -13.70 0.50 -1.06
CA SER A 72 -14.33 -0.35 -0.04
C SER A 72 -14.71 0.43 1.22
N ASN A 73 -13.94 1.46 1.58
CA ASN A 73 -14.25 2.36 2.70
C ASN A 73 -15.27 3.46 2.35
N GLY A 74 -15.72 3.55 1.09
CA GLY A 74 -16.66 4.57 0.61
C GLY A 74 -16.06 5.98 0.54
N ILE A 75 -14.73 6.10 0.50
CA ILE A 75 -14.03 7.37 0.23
C ILE A 75 -14.24 7.79 -1.22
N ILE A 76 -14.16 6.82 -2.13
CA ILE A 76 -14.65 6.94 -3.50
C ILE A 76 -15.86 6.02 -3.69
N THR A 77 -16.82 6.43 -4.52
CA THR A 77 -18.07 5.68 -4.75
C THR A 77 -18.04 4.83 -6.02
N GLU A 78 -17.05 5.07 -6.87
CA GLU A 78 -16.88 4.42 -8.17
C GLU A 78 -15.39 4.12 -8.35
N LEU A 79 -15.08 2.95 -8.91
CA LEU A 79 -13.74 2.62 -9.37
C LEU A 79 -13.44 3.36 -10.69
N PRO A 80 -12.17 3.46 -11.11
CA PRO A 80 -11.81 4.07 -12.41
C PRO A 80 -12.62 3.48 -13.57
N GLU A 81 -12.95 4.31 -14.59
CA GLU A 81 -13.93 3.97 -15.66
C GLU A 81 -13.65 2.66 -16.39
N ASP A 82 -12.39 2.26 -16.52
CA ASP A 82 -11.98 1.01 -17.18
C ASP A 82 -11.82 -0.17 -16.19
N THR A 83 -12.55 -0.15 -15.06
CA THR A 83 -12.52 -1.20 -14.03
C THR A 83 -13.87 -1.90 -13.89
N GLU A 84 -13.87 -3.22 -14.00
CA GLU A 84 -15.05 -4.08 -13.81
C GLU A 84 -14.95 -4.86 -12.49
N ILE A 85 -16.10 -5.07 -11.83
CA ILE A 85 -16.22 -5.96 -10.67
C ILE A 85 -16.71 -7.33 -11.13
N HIS A 86 -15.87 -8.34 -10.91
CA HIS A 86 -16.20 -9.75 -11.05
C HIS A 86 -16.52 -10.33 -9.69
N THR A 87 -17.75 -10.83 -9.54
CA THR A 87 -18.24 -11.40 -8.28
C THR A 87 -18.12 -12.92 -8.33
N VAL A 88 -17.37 -13.50 -7.39
CA VAL A 88 -17.10 -14.95 -7.30
C VAL A 88 -17.58 -15.49 -5.96
N THR A 89 -18.40 -16.54 -5.98
CA THR A 89 -18.80 -17.26 -4.77
C THR A 89 -17.76 -18.34 -4.46
N LEU A 90 -17.22 -18.35 -3.24
CA LEU A 90 -16.18 -19.30 -2.85
C LEU A 90 -16.72 -20.73 -2.72
N GLU A 91 -16.03 -21.68 -3.35
CA GLU A 91 -16.26 -23.11 -3.19
C GLU A 91 -15.53 -23.69 -1.96
N GLU A 92 -15.79 -24.98 -1.66
CA GLU A 92 -15.12 -25.67 -0.56
C GLU A 92 -13.61 -25.77 -0.80
N GLY A 93 -12.82 -25.24 0.12
CA GLY A 93 -11.35 -25.24 0.06
C GLY A 93 -10.75 -24.02 -0.63
N GLU A 94 -11.57 -23.14 -1.21
CA GLU A 94 -11.11 -21.87 -1.77
C GLU A 94 -10.96 -20.78 -0.71
N ASN A 95 -10.22 -19.74 -1.08
CA ASN A 95 -10.11 -18.51 -0.30
C ASN A 95 -10.05 -17.30 -1.25
N PRO A 96 -10.21 -16.06 -0.75
CA PRO A 96 -10.22 -14.88 -1.61
C PRO A 96 -8.98 -14.72 -2.49
N THR A 97 -7.80 -15.11 -2.00
CA THR A 97 -6.56 -15.06 -2.78
C THR A 97 -6.60 -16.04 -3.94
N SER A 98 -7.02 -17.30 -3.71
CA SER A 98 -7.10 -18.28 -4.79
C SER A 98 -8.16 -17.90 -5.83
N ALA A 99 -9.31 -17.40 -5.40
CA ALA A 99 -10.35 -16.93 -6.32
C ALA A 99 -9.85 -15.77 -7.21
N ALA A 100 -9.12 -14.81 -6.63
CA ALA A 100 -8.52 -13.72 -7.39
C ALA A 100 -7.40 -14.18 -8.33
N GLU A 101 -6.56 -15.14 -7.91
CA GLU A 101 -5.55 -15.74 -8.79
C GLU A 101 -6.20 -16.49 -9.98
N THR A 102 -7.29 -17.22 -9.75
CA THR A 102 -8.07 -17.88 -10.82
C THR A 102 -8.68 -16.86 -11.78
N ALA A 103 -9.32 -15.80 -11.26
CA ALA A 103 -9.87 -14.73 -12.10
C ALA A 103 -8.80 -14.04 -12.96
N MET A 104 -7.59 -13.84 -12.43
CA MET A 104 -6.45 -13.34 -13.20
C MET A 104 -6.06 -14.29 -14.33
N GLU A 105 -6.02 -15.60 -14.08
CA GLU A 105 -5.66 -16.60 -15.10
C GLU A 105 -6.70 -16.62 -16.23
N GLU A 106 -7.99 -16.63 -15.88
CA GLU A 106 -9.10 -16.57 -16.85
C GLU A 106 -9.04 -15.29 -17.68
N TYR A 107 -8.90 -14.13 -17.04
CA TYR A 107 -8.76 -12.85 -17.74
C TYR A 107 -7.58 -12.88 -18.73
N ASN A 108 -6.43 -13.42 -18.31
CA ASN A 108 -5.22 -13.49 -19.15
C ASN A 108 -5.33 -14.50 -20.30
N GLU A 109 -6.16 -15.52 -20.18
CA GLU A 109 -6.49 -16.46 -21.25
C GLU A 109 -7.40 -15.80 -22.28
N GLU A 110 -8.40 -15.05 -21.83
CA GLU A 110 -9.34 -14.31 -22.68
C GLU A 110 -8.72 -13.08 -23.36
N ASN A 111 -7.70 -12.47 -22.72
CA ASN A 111 -7.05 -11.23 -23.18
C ASN A 111 -5.56 -11.44 -23.48
N PRO A 112 -5.19 -12.25 -24.49
CA PRO A 112 -3.80 -12.63 -24.72
C PRO A 112 -2.87 -11.47 -25.10
N GLU A 113 -3.41 -10.36 -25.63
CA GLU A 113 -2.66 -9.17 -26.02
C GLU A 113 -2.55 -8.13 -24.89
N ASN A 114 -3.44 -8.15 -23.91
CA ASN A 114 -3.52 -7.18 -22.82
C ASN A 114 -3.59 -7.88 -21.46
N LYS A 115 -2.50 -8.56 -21.10
CA LYS A 115 -2.41 -9.38 -19.88
C LYS A 115 -2.09 -8.55 -18.65
N ILE A 116 -2.66 -8.95 -17.53
CA ILE A 116 -2.24 -8.54 -16.19
C ILE A 116 -0.86 -9.18 -15.91
N ASP A 117 0.10 -8.38 -15.42
CA ASP A 117 1.41 -8.89 -14.97
C ASP A 117 1.23 -9.77 -13.71
N PRO A 118 1.58 -11.07 -13.74
CA PRO A 118 1.34 -11.94 -12.60
C PRO A 118 2.12 -11.58 -11.32
N ASN A 119 3.27 -10.90 -11.44
CA ASN A 119 4.04 -10.49 -10.25
C ASN A 119 3.39 -9.29 -9.57
N GLU A 120 2.89 -8.36 -10.37
CA GLU A 120 2.13 -7.21 -9.88
C GLU A 120 0.80 -7.68 -9.26
N ALA A 121 0.06 -8.52 -9.97
CA ALA A 121 -1.20 -9.10 -9.52
C ALA A 121 -1.09 -9.82 -8.18
N ARG A 122 -0.10 -10.70 -8.00
CA ARG A 122 0.06 -11.42 -6.74
C ARG A 122 0.34 -10.49 -5.57
N SER A 123 1.04 -9.38 -5.83
CA SER A 123 1.31 -8.36 -4.81
C SER A 123 0.04 -7.58 -4.48
N SER A 124 -0.72 -7.11 -5.47
CA SER A 124 -1.97 -6.37 -5.24
C SER A 124 -3.06 -7.24 -4.62
N ILE A 125 -3.22 -8.48 -5.07
CA ILE A 125 -4.12 -9.48 -4.47
C ILE A 125 -3.75 -9.73 -3.01
N TYR A 126 -2.45 -9.91 -2.71
CA TYR A 126 -2.02 -10.13 -1.34
C TYR A 126 -2.32 -8.94 -0.44
N GLU A 127 -1.94 -7.73 -0.86
CA GLU A 127 -2.19 -6.50 -0.08
C GLU A 127 -3.69 -6.30 0.15
N THR A 128 -4.50 -6.42 -0.91
CA THR A 128 -5.95 -6.22 -0.82
C THR A 128 -6.66 -7.34 -0.04
N SER A 129 -6.19 -8.58 -0.11
CA SER A 129 -6.75 -9.68 0.68
C SER A 129 -6.63 -9.44 2.19
N ILE A 130 -5.56 -8.78 2.63
CA ILE A 130 -5.35 -8.45 4.05
C ILE A 130 -6.35 -7.38 4.47
N SER A 131 -6.38 -6.25 3.73
CA SER A 131 -7.28 -5.14 4.04
C SER A 131 -8.74 -5.57 4.04
N MET A 132 -9.17 -6.33 3.01
CA MET A 132 -10.58 -6.71 2.84
C MET A 132 -10.99 -7.78 3.84
N LYS A 133 -10.06 -8.63 4.30
CA LYS A 133 -10.33 -9.55 5.41
C LYS A 133 -10.54 -8.82 6.73
N GLU A 134 -9.77 -7.77 7.00
CA GLU A 134 -9.98 -6.95 8.20
C GLU A 134 -11.31 -6.17 8.10
N LEU A 135 -11.63 -5.59 6.94
CA LEU A 135 -12.94 -4.94 6.72
C LEU A 135 -14.10 -5.92 6.93
N TYR A 136 -14.04 -7.11 6.31
CA TYR A 136 -15.05 -8.16 6.49
C TYR A 136 -15.23 -8.54 7.96
N LYS A 137 -14.13 -8.68 8.71
CA LYS A 137 -14.16 -8.98 10.14
C LYS A 137 -14.79 -7.84 10.95
N ASP A 138 -14.48 -6.60 10.62
CA ASP A 138 -15.04 -5.43 11.31
C ASP A 138 -16.54 -5.26 11.02
N GLU A 139 -16.97 -5.56 9.80
CA GLU A 139 -18.38 -5.45 9.38
C GLU A 139 -19.27 -6.59 9.87
N THR A 140 -18.74 -7.82 9.89
CA THR A 140 -19.53 -9.03 10.19
C THR A 140 -19.26 -9.61 11.58
N GLY A 141 -18.13 -9.27 12.19
CA GLY A 141 -17.62 -9.93 13.40
C GLY A 141 -17.00 -11.31 13.16
N ASN A 142 -16.96 -11.78 11.91
CA ASN A 142 -16.43 -13.10 11.57
C ASN A 142 -14.94 -13.03 11.23
N THR A 143 -14.13 -13.89 11.85
CA THR A 143 -12.69 -14.01 11.54
C THR A 143 -12.39 -15.00 10.42
N GLU A 144 -13.38 -15.82 10.08
CA GLU A 144 -13.28 -16.89 9.09
C GLU A 144 -14.19 -16.59 7.91
N ILE A 145 -13.64 -16.82 6.72
CA ILE A 145 -14.32 -16.71 5.44
C ILE A 145 -14.70 -18.13 5.04
N GLN A 146 -16.00 -18.38 4.88
CA GLN A 146 -16.53 -19.72 4.66
C GLN A 146 -16.91 -19.91 3.19
N PRO A 147 -17.01 -21.17 2.71
CA PRO A 147 -17.64 -21.44 1.42
C PRO A 147 -19.03 -20.80 1.34
N GLY A 148 -19.39 -20.29 0.16
CA GLY A 148 -20.58 -19.47 -0.05
C GLY A 148 -20.42 -17.99 0.29
N THR A 149 -19.27 -17.57 0.84
CA THR A 149 -18.91 -16.14 0.89
C THR A 149 -18.59 -15.67 -0.52
N THR A 150 -18.99 -14.46 -0.85
CA THR A 150 -18.79 -13.85 -2.16
C THR A 150 -17.63 -12.88 -2.11
N VAL A 151 -16.77 -12.94 -3.12
CA VAL A 151 -15.58 -12.10 -3.27
C VAL A 151 -15.77 -11.23 -4.50
N ASN A 152 -15.72 -9.92 -4.30
CA ASN A 152 -15.74 -8.94 -5.39
C ASN A 152 -14.30 -8.69 -5.83
N ILE A 153 -14.00 -8.91 -7.10
CA ILE A 153 -12.68 -8.80 -7.70
C ILE A 153 -12.71 -7.67 -8.73
N ALA A 154 -11.94 -6.62 -8.50
CA ALA A 154 -11.77 -5.52 -9.45
C ALA A 154 -10.70 -5.89 -10.48
N ILE A 155 -11.02 -5.76 -11.77
CA ILE A 155 -10.09 -5.93 -12.89
C ILE A 155 -10.16 -4.71 -13.81
N GLY A 156 -9.02 -4.08 -14.09
CA GLY A 156 -8.97 -2.86 -14.91
C GLY A 156 -7.69 -2.05 -14.74
N ASP A 157 -7.62 -0.87 -15.34
CA ASP A 157 -6.52 0.09 -15.08
C ASP A 157 -6.75 0.83 -13.74
N ILE A 158 -6.61 0.08 -12.64
CA ILE A 158 -7.01 0.54 -11.29
C ILE A 158 -6.11 1.68 -10.81
N ASN A 159 -4.82 1.69 -11.16
CA ASN A 159 -3.87 2.73 -10.73
C ASN A 159 -3.61 3.80 -11.81
N GLY A 160 -4.21 3.68 -13.00
CA GLY A 160 -4.10 4.66 -14.08
C GLY A 160 -2.75 4.65 -14.80
N ASP A 161 -2.01 3.53 -14.78
CA ASP A 161 -0.70 3.39 -15.43
C ASP A 161 -0.80 2.94 -16.90
N GLY A 162 -2.02 2.69 -17.38
CA GLY A 162 -2.33 2.24 -18.73
C GLY A 162 -2.23 0.72 -18.91
N LYS A 163 -2.08 -0.07 -17.84
CA LYS A 163 -2.05 -1.53 -17.87
C LYS A 163 -3.12 -2.14 -16.97
N PRO A 164 -3.64 -3.32 -17.34
CA PRO A 164 -4.62 -4.00 -16.51
C PRO A 164 -3.97 -4.49 -15.21
N SER A 165 -4.71 -4.28 -14.13
CA SER A 165 -4.42 -4.65 -12.75
C SER A 165 -5.59 -5.47 -12.19
N ILE A 166 -5.35 -6.18 -11.09
CA ILE A 166 -6.37 -6.96 -10.37
C ILE A 166 -6.26 -6.75 -8.86
N ALA A 167 -7.40 -6.74 -8.18
CA ALA A 167 -7.49 -6.59 -6.74
C ALA A 167 -8.78 -7.19 -6.17
N ILE A 168 -8.77 -7.54 -4.88
CA ILE A 168 -10.00 -7.89 -4.16
C ILE A 168 -10.62 -6.60 -3.64
N ALA A 169 -11.85 -6.30 -4.05
CA ALA A 169 -12.59 -5.07 -3.72
C ALA A 169 -13.66 -5.27 -2.62
N GLY A 170 -13.96 -6.51 -2.26
CA GLY A 170 -14.92 -6.80 -1.20
C GLY A 170 -15.03 -8.28 -0.90
N ILE A 171 -15.46 -8.59 0.32
CA ILE A 171 -15.77 -9.93 0.79
C ILE A 171 -17.08 -9.84 1.56
N GLU A 172 -18.11 -10.54 1.10
CA GLU A 172 -19.48 -10.38 1.58
C GLU A 172 -20.15 -11.74 1.81
N ASN A 173 -20.98 -11.86 2.84
CA ASN A 173 -21.84 -13.04 2.97
C ASN A 173 -23.15 -12.79 2.22
N GLU A 174 -23.59 -13.71 1.37
CA GLU A 174 -24.89 -13.63 0.65
C GLU A 174 -26.13 -13.75 1.58
N SER A 175 -25.94 -13.58 2.90
CA SER A 175 -26.98 -13.74 3.92
C SER A 175 -27.09 -12.47 4.77
N LYS A 176 -27.79 -11.47 4.23
CA LYS A 176 -28.56 -10.49 5.03
C LYS A 176 -29.98 -10.39 4.51
#